data_AF-A0A519G214-F1
#
_entry.id   AF-A0A519G214-F1
#
_cell.length_a   1.000
_cell.length_b   1.000
_cell.length_c   1.000
_cell.angle_alpha   90.00
_cell.angle_beta   90.00
_cell.angle_gamma   90.00
#
_symmetry.space_group_name_H-M   'P 1'
#
loop_
_entity.id
_entity.type
_entity.pdbx_description
1 polymer ?
#
loop_
_entity_poly.entity_id
_entity_poly.type
_entity_poly.pdbx_seq_one_letter_code
_entity_poly.pdbx_strand_id
1 'polypeptide(L)' 'MTSPAAVLWDLDGTIVDTEPLWMAAETALAARHGATWTEEDGLALV' A
#
# COMPACT_ATOMS: atom_id res chain seq x y z
N MET A 1 12.67 -25.21 22.86
CA MET A 1 11.63 -24.55 22.05
C MET A 1 11.74 -25.07 20.64
N THR A 2 10.63 -25.45 20.02
CA THR A 2 10.61 -25.87 18.61
C THR A 2 10.47 -24.65 17.70
N SER A 3 11.30 -24.58 16.67
CA SER A 3 11.23 -23.53 15.64
C SER A 3 10.12 -23.81 14.63
N PRO A 4 9.56 -22.77 13.99
CA PRO A 4 8.60 -22.96 12.91
C PRO A 4 9.25 -23.71 11.73
N ALA A 5 8.50 -24.61 11.12
CA ALA A 5 8.98 -25.42 9.99
C ALA A 5 9.04 -24.62 8.67
N ALA A 6 8.21 -23.59 8.53
CA ALA A 6 8.19 -22.66 7.41
C ALA A 6 7.56 -21.32 7.84
N VAL A 7 7.81 -20.27 7.06
CA VAL A 7 7.18 -18.95 7.22
C VAL A 7 6.68 -18.49 5.85
N LEU A 8 5.46 -17.96 5.82
CA LEU A 8 4.92 -17.24 4.68
C LEU A 8 4.93 -15.76 5.02
N TRP A 9 5.41 -14.95 4.09
CA TRP A 9 5.44 -13.50 4.21
C TRP A 9 4.49 -12.91 3.17
N ASP A 10 3.83 -11.84 3.58
CA ASP A 10 3.14 -10.97 2.64
C ASP A 10 4.16 -10.22 1.77
N LEU A 11 3.73 -9.70 0.62
CA LEU A 11 4.59 -9.04 -0.34
C LEU A 11 4.61 -7.52 -0.12
N ASP A 12 3.49 -6.86 -0.36
CA ASP A 12 3.32 -5.41 -0.28
C ASP A 12 3.44 -4.92 1.16
N GLY A 13 4.22 -3.87 1.40
CA GLY A 13 4.46 -3.31 2.73
C GLY A 13 5.22 -4.23 3.69
N THR A 14 5.57 -5.46 3.27
CA THR A 14 6.29 -6.44 4.10
C THR A 14 7.65 -6.79 3.50
N ILE A 15 7.68 -7.35 2.28
CA ILE A 15 8.93 -7.65 1.57
C ILE A 15 9.32 -6.48 0.66
N VAL A 16 8.34 -5.84 0.04
CA VAL A 16 8.54 -4.76 -0.93
C VAL A 16 7.89 -3.49 -0.39
N ASP A 17 8.66 -2.41 -0.35
CA ASP A 17 8.16 -1.06 -0.09
C ASP A 17 7.41 -0.55 -1.33
N THR A 18 6.12 -0.86 -1.40
CA THR A 18 5.24 -0.48 -2.51
C THR A 18 4.42 0.77 -2.22
N GLU A 19 4.46 1.30 -1.00
CA GLU A 19 3.67 2.44 -0.55
C GLU A 19 3.87 3.70 -1.42
N PRO A 20 5.10 4.08 -1.84
CA PRO A 20 5.29 5.23 -2.73
C PRO A 20 4.61 5.07 -4.09
N LEU A 21 4.60 3.85 -4.64
CA LEU A 21 3.99 3.57 -5.94
C LEU A 21 2.47 3.50 -5.84
N TRP A 22 1.94 2.93 -4.76
CA TRP A 22 0.51 2.90 -4.47
C TRP A 22 -0.07 4.31 -4.36
N MET A 23 0.54 5.18 -3.53
CA MET A 23 0.08 6.57 -3.38
C MET A 23 0.07 7.33 -4.72
N ALA A 24 1.12 7.19 -5.52
CA ALA A 24 1.20 7.83 -6.83
C ALA A 24 0.10 7.33 -7.80
N ALA A 25 -0.19 6.03 -7.79
CA ALA A 25 -1.24 5.43 -8.61
C ALA A 25 -2.64 5.89 -8.20
N GLU A 26 -2.92 5.99 -6.91
CA GLU A 26 -4.19 6.49 -6.37
C GLU A 26 -4.44 7.94 -6.76
N THR A 27 -3.46 8.82 -6.55
CA THR A 27 -3.56 10.23 -6.97
C THR A 27 -3.79 10.35 -8.47
N ALA A 28 -3.06 9.58 -9.29
CA ALA A 28 -3.24 9.58 -10.74
C ALA A 28 -4.63 9.07 -11.16
N LEU A 29 -5.16 8.05 -10.47
CA LEU A 29 -6.48 7.51 -10.74
C LEU A 29 -7.57 8.52 -10.40
N ALA A 30 -7.52 9.14 -9.22
CA ALA A 30 -8.49 10.15 -8.81
C ALA A 30 -8.51 11.34 -9.78
N ALA A 31 -7.33 11.85 -10.15
CA ALA A 31 -7.20 12.95 -11.10
C ALA A 31 -7.82 12.63 -12.47
N ARG A 32 -7.67 11.40 -12.97
CA ARG A 32 -8.29 10.94 -14.22
C ARG A 32 -9.81 10.97 -14.20
N HIS A 33 -10.42 10.91 -13.01
CA HIS A 33 -11.86 10.95 -12.81
C HIS A 33 -12.36 12.29 -12.27
N GLY A 34 -11.50 13.33 -12.29
CA GLY A 34 -11.87 14.67 -11.83
C GLY A 34 -12.04 14.79 -10.32
N ALA A 35 -11.50 13.83 -9.55
CA ALA A 35 -11.50 13.83 -8.10
C ALA A 35 -10.12 14.23 -7.56
N THR A 36 -10.10 14.71 -6.32
CA THR A 36 -8.88 14.93 -5.56
C THR A 36 -8.74 13.79 -4.55
N TRP A 37 -7.55 13.19 -4.50
CA TRP A 37 -7.17 12.21 -3.49
C TRP A 37 -5.94 12.74 -2.75
N THR A 38 -6.10 13.03 -1.47
CA THR A 38 -5.04 13.55 -0.61
C THR A 38 -4.33 12.43 0.12
N GLU A 39 -3.15 12.72 0.66
CA GLU A 39 -2.44 11.79 1.54
C GLU A 39 -3.27 11.44 2.78
N GLU A 40 -4.03 12.39 3.31
CA GLU A 40 -4.93 12.19 4.46
C GLU A 40 -6.07 11.21 4.15
N ASP A 41 -6.60 11.24 2.92
CA ASP A 41 -7.61 10.27 2.47
C ASP A 41 -7.06 8.85 2.46
N GLY A 42 -5.82 8.66 1.98
CA GLY A 42 -5.14 7.36 1.99
C GLY A 42 -4.84 6.87 3.41
N LEU A 43 -4.36 7.76 4.29
CA LEU A 43 -4.09 7.44 5.69
C LEU A 43 -5.35 7.06 6.49
N ALA A 44 -6.53 7.51 6.07
CA ALA A 44 -7.79 7.16 6.72
C ALA A 44 -8.28 5.74 6.38
N LEU A 45 -7.66 5.07 5.40
CA LEU A 45 -8.09 3.75 4.89
C LEU A 45 -7.17 2.59 5.29
N VAL A 46 -6.10 2.87 6.01
CA VAL A 46 -5.13 1.88 6.53
C VAL A 46 -5.39 1.50 7.98
#